data_AF-A0A482W5L7-F1
#
_entry.id   AF-A0A482W5L7-F1
#
_cell.length_a   1.000
_cell.length_b   1.000
_cell.length_c   1.000
_cell.angle_alpha   90.00
_cell.angle_beta   90.00
_cell.angle_gamma   90.00
#
_symmetry.space_group_name_H-M   'P 1'
#
loop_
_entity.id
_entity.type
_entity.pdbx_description
1 polymer ?
#
loop_
_entity_poly.entity_id
_entity_poly.type
_entity_poly.pdbx_seq_one_letter_code
_entity_poly.pdbx_strand_id
1 'polypeptide(L)'
;SLSNNLNVVQVVSRGYSSRLTRPTCLASPSLMLLCLNLVNLFLGPFTQISPETIPVFFNQLPGGTSLKTLIYLSDAVRGRFRKFDYGGRNMMLYGNSTPPDYNISRIEVPVFIFYASHDWATSKP
;
A
#
# COMPACT_ATOMS: atom_id res chain seq x y z
N SER A 1 -21.01 11.02 -0.90
CA SER A 1 -19.93 10.63 -1.83
C SER A 1 -19.34 9.30 -1.37
N LEU A 2 -19.02 8.36 -2.28
CA LEU A 2 -18.49 7.01 -1.98
C LEU A 2 -17.36 6.98 -0.93
N SER A 3 -16.56 8.05 -0.87
CA SER A 3 -15.48 8.24 0.13
C SER A 3 -15.96 8.11 1.59
N ASN A 4 -17.11 8.70 1.93
CA ASN A 4 -17.63 8.71 3.31
C ASN A 4 -18.18 7.35 3.73
N ASN A 5 -18.74 6.57 2.79
CA ASN A 5 -19.24 5.23 3.08
C ASN A 5 -18.11 4.20 3.27
N LEU A 6 -16.95 4.46 2.68
CA LEU A 6 -15.78 3.59 2.73
C LEU A 6 -14.75 4.04 3.78
N ASN A 7 -15.00 5.13 4.52
CA ASN A 7 -14.03 5.74 5.45
C ASN A 7 -12.64 5.86 4.82
N VAL A 8 -12.58 6.38 3.59
CA VAL A 8 -11.33 6.62 2.88
C VAL A 8 -10.59 7.75 3.58
N VAL A 9 -9.41 7.46 4.09
CA VAL A 9 -8.48 8.42 4.68
C VAL A 9 -7.42 8.75 3.65
N GLN A 10 -7.39 10.02 3.25
CA GLN A 10 -6.32 10.53 2.42
C GLN A 10 -5.09 10.78 3.29
N VAL A 11 -4.08 9.94 3.15
CA VAL A 11 -2.83 10.04 3.94
C VAL A 11 -2.07 11.31 3.58
N VAL A 12 -2.06 11.71 2.31
CA VAL A 12 -1.44 12.96 1.84
C VAL A 12 -2.29 13.60 0.75
N SER A 13 -2.56 14.91 0.85
CA SER A 13 -3.25 15.67 -0.20
C SER A 13 -2.36 15.86 -1.42
N ARG A 14 -2.85 15.50 -2.62
CA ARG A 14 -2.09 15.62 -3.87
C ARG A 14 -1.61 17.05 -4.15
N GLY A 15 -2.47 18.04 -3.92
CA GLY A 15 -2.12 19.46 -4.13
C GLY A 15 -1.15 20.02 -3.09
N TYR A 16 -1.12 19.46 -1.88
CA TYR A 16 -0.12 19.81 -0.86
C TYR A 16 1.23 19.17 -1.19
N SER A 17 1.21 17.89 -1.59
CA SER A 17 2.39 17.13 -1.98
C SER A 17 3.17 17.81 -3.12
N SER A 18 2.47 18.29 -4.16
CA SER A 18 3.10 18.92 -5.32
C SER A 18 3.72 20.28 -5.04
N ARG A 19 3.11 21.04 -4.13
CA ARG A 19 3.63 22.36 -3.71
C ARG A 19 4.85 22.20 -2.81
N LEU A 20 4.94 21.11 -2.06
CA LEU A 20 6.03 20.86 -1.13
C LEU A 20 7.21 20.14 -1.80
N THR A 21 6.98 19.00 -2.45
CA THR A 21 8.05 18.07 -2.87
C THR A 21 8.93 18.58 -4.01
N ARG A 22 8.37 19.31 -4.98
CA ARG A 22 9.15 19.82 -6.12
C ARG A 22 10.20 20.86 -5.71
N PRO A 23 9.88 21.91 -4.93
CA PRO A 23 10.89 22.86 -4.49
C PRO A 23 11.81 22.30 -3.40
N THR A 24 11.36 21.37 -2.54
CA THR A 24 12.20 20.86 -1.44
C THR A 24 13.12 19.72 -1.88
N CYS A 25 12.59 18.71 -2.57
CA CYS A 25 13.35 17.52 -2.92
C CYS A 25 14.33 17.75 -4.08
N LEU A 26 14.22 18.85 -4.83
CA LEU A 26 15.16 19.20 -5.92
C LEU A 26 16.03 20.42 -5.58
N ALA A 27 15.96 20.97 -4.36
CA ALA A 27 16.73 22.17 -3.99
C ALA A 27 18.23 21.90 -3.83
N SER A 28 18.61 20.70 -3.39
CA SER A 28 20.02 20.33 -3.21
C SER A 28 20.23 18.81 -3.24
N PRO A 29 21.46 18.32 -3.52
CA PRO A 29 21.76 16.89 -3.49
C PRO A 29 21.44 16.22 -2.14
N SER A 30 21.67 16.92 -1.02
CA SER A 30 21.37 16.41 0.32
C SER A 30 19.87 16.22 0.56
N LEU A 31 19.04 17.15 0.06
CA LEU A 31 17.58 17.05 0.18
C LEU A 31 17.00 15.98 -0.74
N MET A 32 17.56 15.79 -1.94
CA MET A 32 17.22 14.65 -2.81
C MET A 32 17.42 13.33 -2.07
N LEU A 33 18.57 13.16 -1.42
CA LEU A 33 18.88 11.93 -0.69
C LEU A 33 17.95 11.72 0.52
N LEU A 34 17.62 12.80 1.24
CA LEU A 34 16.64 12.76 2.33
C LEU A 34 15.26 12.32 1.81
N CYS A 35 14.77 12.90 0.71
CA CYS A 35 13.49 12.52 0.13
C CYS A 35 13.50 11.08 -0.37
N LEU A 36 14.59 10.62 -0.98
CA LEU A 36 14.74 9.21 -1.39
C LEU A 36 14.66 8.27 -0.18
N ASN A 37 15.35 8.59 0.92
CA ASN A 37 15.29 7.78 2.14
C ASN A 37 13.89 7.73 2.76
N LEU A 38 13.16 8.86 2.74
CA LEU A 38 11.76 8.89 3.19
C LEU A 38 10.85 8.01 2.31
N VAL A 39 11.08 7.98 1.00
CA VAL A 39 10.37 7.07 0.09
C VAL A 39 10.73 5.61 0.37
N ASN A 40 12.01 5.32 0.62
CA ASN A 40 12.50 3.97 0.88
C ASN A 40 11.95 3.36 2.17
N LEU A 41 11.49 4.18 3.13
CA LEU A 41 10.75 3.69 4.29
C LEU A 41 9.47 2.93 3.90
N PHE A 42 8.86 3.30 2.76
CA PHE A 42 7.62 2.70 2.28
C PHE A 42 7.80 1.72 1.12
N LEU A 43 8.86 1.88 0.32
CA LEU A 43 9.12 1.04 -0.86
C LEU A 43 10.21 -0.01 -0.64
N GLY A 44 10.95 0.08 0.46
CA GLY A 44 12.05 -0.82 0.79
C GLY A 44 13.43 -0.20 0.57
N PRO A 45 14.49 -0.84 1.09
CA PRO A 45 15.85 -0.29 1.10
C PRO A 45 16.57 -0.34 -0.26
N PHE A 46 16.14 -1.20 -1.19
CA PHE A 46 16.82 -1.44 -2.47
C PHE A 46 16.05 -0.88 -3.67
N THR A 47 15.50 0.33 -3.54
CA THR A 47 14.86 0.98 -4.70
C THR A 47 15.92 1.44 -5.69
N GLN A 48 15.71 1.14 -6.98
CA GLN A 48 16.53 1.67 -8.08
C GLN A 48 15.87 2.91 -8.67
N ILE A 49 15.26 3.74 -7.82
CA ILE A 49 14.53 4.95 -8.23
C ILE A 49 15.53 6.10 -8.34
N SER A 50 15.55 6.76 -9.51
CA SER A 50 16.34 7.96 -9.72
C SER A 50 15.83 9.11 -8.82
N PRO A 51 16.67 9.77 -8.01
CA PRO A 51 16.24 10.80 -7.06
C PRO A 51 15.43 11.94 -7.68
N GLU A 52 15.69 12.26 -8.95
CA GLU A 52 15.04 13.33 -9.71
C GLU A 52 13.56 13.02 -10.00
N THR A 53 13.18 11.73 -9.95
CA THR A 53 11.80 11.27 -10.19
C THR A 53 10.91 11.34 -8.94
N ILE A 54 11.52 11.53 -7.77
CA ILE A 54 10.82 11.53 -6.47
C ILE A 54 9.66 12.55 -6.39
N PRO A 55 9.80 13.80 -6.87
CA PRO A 55 8.67 14.75 -6.86
C PRO A 55 7.48 14.29 -7.71
N VAL A 56 7.73 13.58 -8.81
CA VAL A 56 6.66 13.02 -9.66
C VAL A 56 5.96 11.89 -8.91
N PHE A 57 6.72 11.02 -8.24
CA PHE A 57 6.20 9.93 -7.44
C PHE A 57 5.26 10.43 -6.32
N PHE A 58 5.70 11.44 -5.55
CA PHE A 58 4.92 12.03 -4.47
C PHE A 58 3.66 12.79 -4.93
N ASN A 59 3.61 13.25 -6.19
CA ASN A 59 2.40 13.86 -6.74
C ASN A 59 1.29 12.85 -6.99
N GLN A 60 1.66 11.60 -7.27
CA GLN A 60 0.74 10.54 -7.60
C GLN A 60 0.42 9.66 -6.38
N LEU A 61 1.37 9.53 -5.46
CA LEU A 61 1.32 8.60 -4.33
C LEU A 61 1.56 9.32 -2.99
N PRO A 62 0.87 8.89 -1.92
CA PRO A 62 -0.16 7.85 -1.88
C PRO A 62 -1.51 8.31 -2.44
N GLY A 63 -2.21 7.40 -3.14
CA GLY A 63 -3.54 7.67 -3.72
C GLY A 63 -4.70 7.73 -2.71
N GLY A 64 -4.43 7.59 -1.41
CA GLY A 64 -5.43 7.41 -0.35
C GLY A 64 -5.87 5.94 -0.21
N THR A 65 -6.35 5.56 0.97
CA THR A 65 -6.88 4.21 1.26
C THR A 65 -7.93 4.29 2.36
N SER A 66 -8.64 3.19 2.67
CA SER A 66 -9.56 3.15 3.81
C SER A 66 -8.89 2.66 5.09
N LEU A 67 -9.38 3.11 6.25
CA LEU A 67 -8.98 2.53 7.55
C LEU A 67 -9.22 1.02 7.58
N LYS A 68 -10.30 0.55 6.94
CA LYS A 68 -10.59 -0.88 6.84
C LYS A 68 -9.48 -1.63 6.11
N THR A 69 -8.94 -1.09 5.02
CA THR A 69 -7.80 -1.67 4.30
C THR A 69 -6.53 -1.71 5.15
N LEU A 70 -6.27 -0.64 5.93
CA LEU A 70 -5.11 -0.60 6.82
C LEU A 70 -5.22 -1.65 7.94
N ILE A 71 -6.41 -1.81 8.53
CA ILE A 71 -6.66 -2.84 9.54
C ILE A 71 -6.53 -4.24 8.93
N TYR A 72 -7.08 -4.44 7.73
CA TYR A 72 -6.98 -5.71 6.99
C TYR A 72 -5.53 -6.15 6.78
N LEU A 73 -4.64 -5.20 6.48
CA LEU A 73 -3.23 -5.49 6.19
C LEU A 73 -2.53 -6.19 7.38
N SER A 74 -2.98 -5.95 8.61
CA SER A 74 -2.44 -6.64 9.80
C SER A 74 -2.66 -8.15 9.81
N ASP A 75 -3.76 -8.62 9.22
CA ASP A 75 -4.04 -10.04 9.03
C ASP A 75 -3.26 -10.59 7.83
N ALA A 76 -3.19 -9.83 6.74
CA ALA A 76 -2.45 -10.23 5.53
C ALA A 76 -0.95 -10.44 5.82
N VAL A 77 -0.33 -9.54 6.59
CA VAL A 77 1.09 -9.63 7.01
C VAL A 77 1.35 -10.86 7.90
N ARG A 78 0.32 -11.40 8.57
CA ARG A 78 0.40 -12.66 9.34
C ARG A 78 0.18 -13.91 8.47
N GLY A 79 0.17 -13.77 7.13
CA GLY A 79 -0.04 -14.88 6.20
C GLY A 79 -1.50 -15.32 6.08
N ARG A 80 -2.47 -14.52 6.52
CA ARG A 80 -3.90 -14.86 6.41
C ARG A 80 -4.52 -14.23 5.18
N PHE A 81 -4.64 -15.00 4.09
CA PHE A 81 -5.32 -14.56 2.88
C PHE A 81 -6.82 -14.86 2.93
N ARG A 82 -7.56 -14.00 3.64
CA ARG A 82 -8.99 -14.17 3.94
C ARG A 82 -9.80 -12.91 3.76
N LYS A 83 -11.13 -12.99 3.88
CA LYS A 83 -12.00 -11.81 3.93
C LYS A 83 -11.74 -10.96 5.19
N PHE A 84 -12.17 -9.71 5.18
CA PHE A 84 -12.04 -8.82 6.35
C PHE A 84 -12.81 -9.39 7.56
N ASP A 85 -12.17 -9.36 8.73
CA ASP A 85 -12.79 -9.78 9.98
C ASP A 85 -13.66 -8.66 10.56
N TYR A 86 -14.98 -8.85 10.55
CA TYR A 86 -15.95 -7.91 11.11
C TYR A 86 -16.35 -8.26 12.56
N GLY A 87 -15.67 -9.22 13.20
CA GLY A 87 -16.00 -9.70 14.54
C GLY A 87 -17.39 -10.35 14.58
N GLY A 88 -18.23 -9.97 15.55
CA GLY A 88 -19.56 -10.55 15.75
C GLY A 88 -20.50 -10.43 14.53
N ARG A 89 -20.21 -9.54 13.57
CA ARG A 89 -20.98 -9.41 12.33
C ARG A 89 -20.61 -10.43 11.25
N ASN A 90 -19.55 -11.23 11.44
CA ASN A 90 -19.13 -12.25 10.47
C ASN A 90 -20.26 -13.24 10.20
N MET A 91 -21.01 -13.65 11.23
CA MET A 91 -22.12 -14.61 11.06
C MET A 91 -23.20 -14.05 10.13
N MET A 92 -23.55 -12.77 10.29
CA MET A 92 -24.54 -12.11 9.44
C MET A 92 -24.04 -11.90 8.01
N LEU A 93 -22.76 -11.56 7.84
CA LEU A 93 -22.18 -11.21 6.54
C LEU A 93 -21.71 -12.42 5.72
N TYR A 94 -21.26 -13.47 6.40
CA TYR A 94 -20.58 -14.62 5.80
C TYR A 94 -21.24 -15.96 6.11
N GLY A 95 -22.19 -16.02 7.06
CA GLY A 95 -22.75 -17.28 7.55
C GLY A 95 -21.78 -18.09 8.41
N ASN A 96 -20.67 -17.49 8.85
CA ASN A 96 -19.65 -18.12 9.69
C ASN A 96 -19.15 -17.12 10.74
N SER A 97 -18.80 -17.59 11.94
CA SER A 97 -18.23 -16.75 13.01
C SER A 97 -16.84 -16.21 12.67
N THR A 98 -16.10 -16.90 11.79
CA THR A 98 -14.78 -16.50 11.30
C THR A 98 -14.85 -16.08 9.82
N PRO A 99 -14.03 -15.11 9.38
CA PRO A 99 -13.99 -14.73 7.99
C PRO A 99 -13.40 -15.88 7.14
N PRO A 100 -14.05 -16.26 6.03
CA PRO A 100 -13.56 -17.37 5.20
C PRO A 100 -12.29 -16.97 4.44
N ASP A 101 -11.42 -17.96 4.23
CA ASP A 101 -10.22 -17.85 3.40
C ASP A 101 -10.58 -17.75 1.91
N TYR A 102 -9.74 -17.08 1.13
CA TYR A 102 -9.86 -17.08 -0.32
C TYR A 102 -9.24 -18.36 -0.89
N ASN A 103 -10.04 -19.15 -1.60
CA ASN A 103 -9.54 -20.36 -2.25
C ASN A 103 -8.83 -20.01 -3.58
N ILE A 104 -7.51 -19.88 -3.51
CA ILE A 104 -6.65 -19.58 -4.67
C ILE A 104 -6.70 -20.65 -5.76
N SER A 105 -7.08 -21.89 -5.43
CA SER A 105 -7.22 -22.97 -6.42
C SER A 105 -8.38 -22.74 -7.41
N ARG A 106 -9.25 -21.76 -7.14
CA ARG A 106 -10.33 -21.34 -8.03
C ARG A 106 -9.89 -20.27 -9.04
N ILE A 107 -8.63 -19.85 -9.00
CA ILE A 107 -8.07 -18.93 -10.00
C ILE A 107 -7.70 -19.77 -11.23
N GLU A 108 -8.58 -19.78 -12.23
CA GLU A 108 -8.42 -20.58 -13.45
C GLU A 108 -7.69 -19.83 -14.59
N VAL A 109 -7.54 -18.51 -14.46
CA VAL A 109 -6.84 -17.68 -15.44
C VAL A 109 -5.33 -17.93 -15.36
N PRO A 110 -4.59 -17.95 -16.49
CA PRO A 110 -3.13 -18.04 -16.46
C PRO A 110 -2.52 -16.88 -15.66
N VAL A 111 -1.69 -17.20 -14.66
CA VAL A 111 -1.01 -16.22 -13.80
C VAL A 111 0.50 -16.35 -13.98
N PHE A 112 1.16 -15.22 -14.23
CA PHE A 112 2.61 -15.09 -14.16
C PHE A 112 2.98 -14.33 -12.90
N ILE A 113 3.83 -14.93 -12.06
CA ILE A 113 4.29 -14.31 -10.82
C ILE A 113 5.74 -13.86 -11.02
N PHE A 114 5.99 -12.56 -10.86
CA PHE A 114 7.32 -11.99 -10.82
C PHE A 114 7.61 -11.54 -9.40
N TYR A 115 8.74 -11.96 -8.85
CA TYR A 115 9.20 -11.57 -7.53
C TYR A 115 10.69 -11.26 -7.57
N ALA A 116 11.15 -10.40 -6.65
CA ALA A 116 12.57 -10.05 -6.54
C ALA A 116 13.16 -10.67 -5.28
N SER A 117 14.43 -11.11 -5.36
CA SER A 117 15.13 -11.70 -4.21
C SER A 117 15.34 -10.72 -3.05
N HIS A 118 15.27 -9.42 -3.33
CA HIS A 118 15.43 -8.33 -2.37
C HIS A 118 14.14 -7.51 -2.22
N ASP A 119 12.98 -8.10 -2.55
CA ASP A 119 11.70 -7.47 -2.20
C ASP A 119 11.51 -7.54 -0.68
N TRP A 120 11.28 -6.38 -0.06
CA TRP A 120 11.10 -6.28 1.38
C TRP A 120 9.68 -6.62 1.83
N ALA A 121 8.70 -6.52 0.92
CA ALA A 121 7.28 -6.68 1.22
C ALA A 121 6.77 -8.10 0.93
N THR A 122 7.48 -8.86 0.09
CA THR A 122 7.10 -10.23 -0.29
C THR A 122 8.28 -11.18 -0.11
N SER A 123 8.01 -12.39 0.38
CA SER A 123 9.00 -13.48 0.41
C SER A 123 8.98 -14.25 -0.90
N LYS A 124 10.04 -15.03 -1.17
CA LYS A 124 10.01 -16.02 -2.25
C LYS A 124 8.80 -16.94 -2.08
N PRO A 125 8.10 -17.29 -3.17
CA PRO A 125 6.98 -18.22 -3.14
C PRO A 125 7.41 -19.62 -2.67
#